data_AF-A0A381WZ68-F1
#
_entry.id   AF-A0A381WZ68-F1
#
_cell.length_a   1.000
_cell.length_b   1.000
_cell.length_c   1.000
_cell.angle_alpha   90.00
_cell.angle_beta   90.00
_cell.angle_gamma   90.00
#
_symmetry.space_group_name_H-M   'P 1'
#
loop_
_entity.id
_entity.type
_entity.pdbx_description
1 polymer ?
#
loop_
_entity_poly.entity_id
_entity_poly.type
_entity_poly.pdbx_seq_one_letter_code
_entity_poly.pdbx_strand_id
1 'polypeptide(L)'
;KGKNRPNMFVNELRLYMEYMAEEVERVRLKLSNQTHEYFDGYKLNLLNGIEYYREQADNLVAKGRESFLSQLDTLAAEIDAMVLPAPPVLEPA
;
A
#
# COMPACT_ATOMS: atom_id res chain seq x y z
N LYS A 1 12.70 -21.01 13.48
CA LYS A 1 11.29 -20.58 13.69
C LYS A 1 11.16 -19.06 13.48
N GLY A 2 10.53 -18.65 12.37
CA GLY A 2 9.65 -17.49 12.11
C GLY A 2 9.81 -16.08 12.70
N LYS A 3 10.79 -15.74 13.56
CA LYS A 3 10.82 -14.45 14.29
C LYS A 3 10.76 -13.18 13.41
N ASN A 4 11.15 -13.26 12.13
CA ASN A 4 11.19 -12.11 11.23
C ASN A 4 10.02 -12.05 10.23
N ARG A 5 9.14 -13.05 10.18
CA ARG A 5 8.08 -13.11 9.16
C ARG A 5 7.09 -11.93 9.21
N PRO A 6 6.56 -11.53 10.38
CA PRO A 6 5.68 -10.36 10.46
C PRO A 6 6.35 -9.08 9.94
N ASN A 7 7.61 -8.86 10.32
CA ASN A 7 8.38 -7.71 9.86
C ASN A 7 8.64 -7.77 8.35
N MET A 8 8.88 -8.96 7.79
CA MET A 8 9.08 -9.14 6.36
C MET A 8 7.83 -8.74 5.55
N PHE A 9 6.63 -9.13 6.01
CA PHE A 9 5.37 -8.75 5.33
C PHE A 9 5.12 -7.24 5.37
N VAL A 10 5.32 -6.61 6.54
CA VAL A 10 5.20 -5.15 6.67
C VAL A 10 6.20 -4.45 5.74
N ASN A 11 7.43 -4.96 5.65
CA ASN A 11 8.45 -4.38 4.78
C ASN A 11 8.11 -4.53 3.29
N GLU A 12 7.50 -5.65 2.88
CA GLU A 12 7.04 -5.86 1.51
C GLU A 12 5.90 -4.89 1.14
N LEU A 13 4.91 -4.72 2.03
CA LEU A 13 3.86 -3.72 1.84
C LEU A 13 4.42 -2.29 1.77
N ARG A 14 5.39 -1.94 2.63
CA ARG A 14 6.07 -0.64 2.55
C ARG A 14 6.76 -0.44 1.22
N LEU A 15 7.50 -1.44 0.74
CA LEU A 15 8.21 -1.35 -0.53
C LEU A 15 7.24 -1.08 -1.68
N TYR A 16 6.09 -1.76 -1.70
CA TYR A 16 5.07 -1.53 -2.72
C TYR A 16 4.38 -0.17 -2.59
N MET A 17 4.15 0.30 -1.36
CA MET A 17 3.65 1.66 -1.12
C MET A 17 4.64 2.74 -1.58
N GLU A 18 5.93 2.57 -1.28
CA GLU A 18 7.02 3.46 -1.72
C GLU A 18 7.09 3.50 -3.25
N TYR A 19 7.07 2.33 -3.91
CA TYR A 19 7.01 2.24 -5.36
C TYR A 19 5.78 2.96 -5.94
N MET A 20 4.62 2.78 -5.32
CA MET A 20 3.39 3.46 -5.76
C MET A 20 3.55 4.98 -5.66
N ALA A 21 4.11 5.49 -4.57
CA ALA A 21 4.36 6.92 -4.39
C ALA A 21 5.34 7.48 -5.44
N GLU A 22 6.41 6.75 -5.73
CA GLU A 22 7.37 7.11 -6.79
C GLU A 22 6.70 7.14 -8.16
N GLU A 23 5.84 6.17 -8.47
CA GLU A 23 5.10 6.13 -9.73
C GLU A 23 4.11 7.31 -9.86
N VAL A 24 3.47 7.73 -8.77
CA VAL A 24 2.62 8.94 -8.75
C VAL A 24 3.45 10.18 -9.08
N GLU A 25 4.63 10.33 -8.49
CA GLU A 25 5.52 11.45 -8.79
C GLU A 25 6.04 11.41 -10.23
N ARG A 26 6.30 10.22 -10.79
CA ARG A 26 6.65 10.09 -12.22
C ARG A 26 5.52 10.53 -13.14
N VAL A 27 4.26 10.27 -12.80
CA VAL A 27 3.12 10.81 -13.56
C VAL A 27 3.08 12.33 -13.47
N ARG A 28 3.28 12.91 -12.27
CA ARG A 28 3.33 14.38 -12.08
C ARG A 28 4.44 15.05 -12.89
N LEU A 29 5.60 14.39 -12.98
CA LEU A 29 6.74 14.83 -13.78
C LEU A 29 6.60 14.54 -15.28
N LYS A 30 5.48 13.98 -15.73
CA LYS A 30 5.23 13.54 -17.13
C LYS A 30 6.26 12.53 -17.63
N LEU A 31 6.82 11.73 -16.72
CA LEU A 31 7.76 10.65 -17.00
C LEU A 31 7.05 9.29 -17.11
N SER A 32 5.78 9.21 -16.71
CA SER A 32 4.93 8.02 -16.75
C SER A 32 3.54 8.37 -17.28
N ASN A 33 2.91 7.41 -17.94
CA ASN A 33 1.56 7.51 -18.50
C ASN A 33 0.54 6.64 -17.73
N GLN A 34 0.88 6.19 -16.52
CA GLN A 34 -0.04 5.40 -15.70
C GLN A 34 -1.30 6.22 -15.39
N THR A 35 -2.45 5.56 -15.45
CA THR A 35 -3.75 6.22 -15.32
C THR A 35 -4.21 6.24 -13.85
N HIS A 36 -5.25 7.02 -13.58
CA HIS A 36 -5.90 7.02 -12.27
C HIS A 36 -6.36 5.61 -11.87
N GLU A 37 -6.98 4.88 -12.80
CA GLU A 37 -7.51 3.53 -12.58
C GLU A 37 -6.42 2.52 -12.24
N TYR A 38 -5.21 2.68 -12.81
CA TYR A 38 -4.05 1.88 -12.43
C TYR A 38 -3.74 2.07 -10.94
N PHE A 39 -3.68 3.32 -10.46
CA PHE A 39 -3.38 3.61 -9.07
C PHE A 39 -4.51 3.22 -8.12
N ASP A 40 -5.78 3.36 -8.53
CA ASP A 40 -6.92 2.87 -7.76
C ASP A 40 -6.84 1.35 -7.55
N GLY A 41 -6.58 0.60 -8.63
CA GLY A 41 -6.40 -0.84 -8.55
C GLY A 41 -5.19 -1.22 -7.69
N TYR A 42 -4.08 -0.49 -7.82
CA TYR A 42 -2.89 -0.69 -7.01
C TYR A 42 -3.18 -0.46 -5.52
N LYS A 43 -3.83 0.65 -5.18
CA LYS A 43 -4.25 1.00 -3.82
C LYS A 43 -5.14 -0.08 -3.23
N LEU A 44 -6.17 -0.50 -3.96
CA LEU A 44 -7.07 -1.56 -3.54
C LEU A 44 -6.32 -2.87 -3.28
N ASN A 45 -5.35 -3.22 -4.12
CA ASN A 45 -4.53 -4.42 -3.92
C ASN A 45 -3.68 -4.35 -2.65
N LEU A 46 -3.09 -3.19 -2.33
CA LEU A 46 -2.35 -3.00 -1.09
C LEU A 46 -3.25 -3.15 0.15
N LEU A 47 -4.43 -2.53 0.12
CA LEU A 47 -5.41 -2.62 1.22
C LEU A 47 -5.90 -4.06 1.39
N ASN A 48 -6.18 -4.78 0.30
CA ASN A 48 -6.54 -6.20 0.36
C ASN A 48 -5.41 -7.06 0.93
N GLY A 49 -4.15 -6.74 0.61
CA GLY A 49 -2.99 -7.38 1.20
C GLY A 49 -2.92 -7.16 2.72
N ILE A 50 -3.20 -5.95 3.17
CA ILE A 50 -3.26 -5.61 4.61
C ILE A 50 -4.35 -6.42 5.30
N GLU A 51 -5.57 -6.47 4.75
CA GLU A 51 -6.67 -7.27 5.32
C GLU A 51 -6.31 -8.75 5.42
N TYR A 52 -5.74 -9.32 4.35
CA TYR A 52 -5.25 -10.69 4.38
C TYR A 52 -4.24 -10.93 5.51
N TYR A 53 -3.29 -10.02 5.72
CA TYR A 53 -2.33 -10.16 6.81
C TYR A 53 -2.93 -9.94 8.20
N ARG A 54 -3.97 -9.10 8.33
CA ARG A 54 -4.76 -8.96 9.58
C ARG A 54 -5.41 -10.28 9.96
N GLU A 55 -6.06 -10.96 9.01
CA GLU A 55 -6.67 -12.28 9.24
C GLU A 55 -5.60 -13.32 9.66
N GLN A 56 -4.43 -13.27 9.04
CA GLN A 56 -3.33 -14.18 9.37
C GLN A 56 -2.63 -13.86 10.71
N ALA A 57 -2.86 -12.68 11.29
CA ALA A 57 -2.27 -12.26 12.55
C ALA A 57 -2.74 -13.11 13.75
N ASP A 58 -3.90 -13.75 13.64
CA ASP A 58 -4.42 -14.68 14.65
C ASP A 58 -3.52 -15.91 14.84
N ASN A 59 -2.74 -16.26 13.82
CA ASN A 59 -1.77 -17.35 13.87
C ASN A 59 -0.41 -16.93 14.48
N LEU A 60 -0.24 -15.65 14.84
CA LEU A 60 0.99 -15.15 15.45
C LEU A 60 0.99 -15.36 16.96
N VAL A 61 2.18 -15.56 17.52
CA VAL A 61 2.39 -15.55 18.97
C VAL A 61 2.00 -14.18 19.54
N ALA A 62 1.33 -14.15 20.70
CA ALA A 62 0.85 -12.91 21.33
C ALA A 62 1.95 -11.84 21.44
N LYS A 63 3.18 -12.27 21.75
CA LYS A 63 4.37 -11.41 21.75
C LYS A 63 4.74 -11.00 20.32
N GLY A 64 4.30 -9.81 19.92
CA GLY A 64 4.58 -9.21 18.61
C GLY A 64 3.35 -9.06 17.71
N ARG A 65 2.20 -9.67 18.07
CA ARG A 65 0.93 -9.52 17.35
C ARG A 65 0.43 -8.07 17.39
N GLU A 66 0.41 -7.45 18.56
CA GLU A 66 -0.05 -6.05 18.71
C GLU A 66 0.81 -5.07 17.89
N SER A 67 2.14 -5.20 17.97
CA SER A 67 3.05 -4.36 17.19
C SER A 67 2.91 -4.60 15.68
N PHE A 68 2.64 -5.83 15.26
CA PHE A 68 2.38 -6.14 13.85
C PHE A 68 1.07 -5.52 13.37
N LEU A 69 -0.03 -5.69 14.12
CA LEU A 69 -1.33 -5.09 13.80
C LEU A 69 -1.25 -3.56 13.75
N SER A 70 -0.58 -2.95 14.73
CA SER A 70 -0.36 -1.50 14.73
C SER A 70 0.44 -1.02 13.51
N GLN A 71 1.40 -1.79 13.03
CA GLN A 71 2.13 -1.44 11.79
C GLN A 71 1.24 -1.56 10.55
N LEU A 72 0.35 -2.55 10.50
CA LEU A 72 -0.62 -2.68 9.42
C LEU A 72 -1.63 -1.53 9.43
N ASP A 73 -2.08 -1.10 10.61
CA ASP A 73 -3.00 0.04 10.77
C ASP A 73 -2.36 1.35 10.29
N THR A 74 -1.09 1.60 10.65
CA THR A 74 -0.33 2.75 10.16
C THR A 74 -0.21 2.72 8.63
N LEU A 75 0.15 1.57 8.05
CA LEU A 75 0.28 1.45 6.59
C LEU A 75 -1.06 1.68 5.88
N ALA A 76 -2.15 1.14 6.40
CA ALA A 76 -3.49 1.36 5.84
C ALA A 76 -3.83 2.85 5.80
N ALA A 77 -3.57 3.57 6.90
CA ALA A 77 -3.81 5.01 6.98
C ALA A 77 -2.93 5.81 6.00
N GLU A 78 -1.66 5.43 5.84
CA GLU A 78 -0.74 6.06 4.87
C GLU A 78 -1.19 5.84 3.42
N ILE A 79 -1.59 4.61 3.08
CA ILE A 79 -2.14 4.25 1.76
C ILE A 79 -3.45 5.01 1.50
N ASP A 80 -4.32 5.10 2.49
CA ASP A 80 -5.60 5.81 2.37
C ASP A 80 -5.41 7.31 2.14
N ALA A 81 -4.44 7.92 2.82
CA ALA A 81 -4.09 9.32 2.68
C ALA A 81 -3.35 9.65 1.38
N MET A 82 -2.89 8.65 0.62
CA MET A 82 -2.16 8.87 -0.62
C MET A 82 -3.02 9.58 -1.67
N VAL A 83 -2.53 10.72 -2.17
CA VAL A 83 -3.20 11.52 -3.19
C VAL A 83 -2.85 10.98 -4.57
N LEU A 84 -3.83 10.35 -5.22
CA LEU A 84 -3.66 9.81 -6.56
C LEU A 84 -3.66 10.92 -7.62
N PRO A 85 -2.97 10.73 -8.75
CA PRO A 85 -3.04 11.66 -9.86
C PRO A 85 -4.48 11.74 -10.36
N ALA A 86 -4.95 12.96 -10.64
CA ALA A 86 -6.29 13.16 -11.17
C ALA A 86 -6.45 12.43 -12.52
N PRO A 87 -7.66 11.93 -12.84
CA PRO A 87 -7.95 11.47 -14.18
C PRO A 87 -7.61 12.55 -15.21
N PRO A 88 -7.10 12.19 -16.40
CA PRO A 88 -6.87 13.16 -17.44
C PRO A 88 -8.21 13.87 -17.74
N VAL A 89 -8.26 15.18 -17.51
CA VAL A 89 -9.41 16.00 -17.90
C VAL A 89 -9.48 15.93 -19.41
N LEU A 90 -10.50 15.26 -19.95
CA LEU A 90 -10.83 15.35 -21.37
C LEU A 90 -11.21 16.81 -21.64
N GLU A 91 -10.28 17.60 -22.16
CA GLU A 91 -10.63 18.92 -22.66
C GLU A 91 -11.68 18.74 -23.77
N PRO A 92 -12.81 19.47 -23.72
CA PRO A 92 -13.77 19.43 -24.80
C PRO A 92 -13.10 19.93 -26.09
N ALA A 93 -13.19 19.11 -27.14
CA ALA A 93 -12.68 19.38 -28.47
C ALA A 93 -13.30 20.63 -29.12
#